data_AF-A0A9P5NAZ6-F1
#
_entry.id   AF-A0A9P5NAZ6-F1
#
_cell.length_a   1.000
_cell.length_b   1.000
_cell.length_c   1.000
_cell.angle_alpha   90.00
_cell.angle_beta   90.00
_cell.angle_gamma   90.00
#
_symmetry.space_group_name_H-M   'P 1'
#
loop_
_entity.id
_entity.type
_entity.pdbx_description
1 polymer ?
#
loop_
_entity_poly.entity_id
_entity_poly.type
_entity_poly.pdbx_seq_one_letter_code
_entity_poly.pdbx_strand_id
1 'polypeptide(L)'
;MPRPKNPYGFDRRRRPYLQLFEILPIARESEDAKSLMRNLVKICAKYYSLHDPPSIQTESLGRIENELKRRYPQFFGGKDEVHEQRRYFALQVTMELHNQSRSSQKKELRKQLNGHQIVAYGSNVQQLTGYIVPQRAGGSSDVPPMIDPTATKIIL
;
A
#
# COMPACT_ATOMS: atom_id res chain seq x y z
N MET A 1 -26.68 3.24 -9.71
CA MET A 1 -25.57 4.16 -10.00
C MET A 1 -24.83 3.66 -11.24
N PRO A 2 -24.98 4.30 -12.42
CA PRO A 2 -24.17 3.93 -13.59
C PRO A 2 -22.68 4.15 -13.25
N ARG A 3 -21.82 3.24 -13.69
CA ARG A 3 -20.36 3.41 -13.52
C ARG A 3 -19.96 4.71 -14.22
N PRO A 4 -19.15 5.58 -13.60
CA PRO A 4 -18.69 6.79 -14.27
C PRO A 4 -18.04 6.39 -15.59
N LYS A 5 -18.53 6.98 -16.69
CA LYS A 5 -17.95 6.80 -18.02
C LYS A 5 -16.48 7.18 -17.90
N ASN A 6 -15.61 6.26 -18.28
CA ASN A 6 -14.18 6.49 -18.40
C ASN A 6 -13.95 7.60 -19.44
N PRO A 7 -13.61 8.84 -19.01
CA PRO A 7 -13.70 10.01 -19.88
C PRO A 7 -12.66 9.99 -20.99
N TYR A 8 -11.54 9.29 -20.79
CA TYR A 8 -10.39 9.31 -21.67
C TYR A 8 -10.04 7.94 -22.30
N GLY A 9 -10.94 6.97 -22.23
CA GLY A 9 -10.76 5.68 -22.93
C GLY A 9 -9.74 4.70 -22.31
N PHE A 10 -9.29 4.90 -21.07
CA PHE A 10 -8.45 3.96 -20.33
C PHE A 10 -9.06 2.54 -20.20
N ASP A 11 -8.48 1.54 -20.87
CA ASP A 11 -8.97 0.16 -20.81
C ASP A 11 -8.28 -0.63 -19.69
N ARG A 12 -9.03 -1.02 -18.66
CA ARG A 12 -8.51 -1.85 -17.57
C ARG A 12 -8.09 -3.26 -17.99
N ARG A 13 -8.55 -3.76 -19.15
CA ARG A 13 -8.17 -5.06 -19.69
C ARG A 13 -6.80 -5.02 -20.36
N ARG A 14 -6.40 -3.85 -20.86
CA ARG A 14 -5.06 -3.60 -21.41
C ARG A 14 -4.09 -3.34 -20.28
N ARG A 15 -2.79 -3.50 -20.57
CA ARG A 15 -1.75 -3.24 -19.57
C ARG A 15 -1.73 -1.74 -19.22
N PRO A 16 -1.98 -1.34 -17.95
CA PRO A 16 -2.11 0.06 -17.56
C PRO A 16 -0.91 0.93 -17.95
N TYR A 17 0.30 0.40 -17.75
CA TYR A 17 1.53 1.14 -18.02
C TYR A 17 1.77 1.36 -19.52
N LEU A 18 1.34 0.45 -20.38
CA LEU A 18 1.48 0.62 -21.84
C LEU A 18 0.63 1.79 -22.32
N GLN A 19 -0.60 1.87 -21.82
CA GLN A 19 -1.52 2.95 -22.13
C GLN A 19 -1.02 4.31 -21.64
N LEU A 20 -0.35 4.36 -20.49
CA LEU A 20 0.30 5.59 -20.02
C LEU A 20 1.42 6.03 -20.97
N PHE A 21 2.24 5.11 -21.48
CA PHE A 21 3.31 5.46 -22.40
C PHE A 21 2.82 5.78 -23.82
N GLU A 22 1.65 5.31 -24.22
CA GLU A 22 1.02 5.68 -25.50
C GLU A 22 0.66 7.18 -25.56
N ILE A 23 0.39 7.81 -24.41
CA ILE A 23 -0.04 9.21 -24.32
C ILE A 23 1.05 10.17 -23.83
N LEU A 24 2.19 9.62 -23.37
CA LEU A 24 3.33 10.41 -22.94
C LEU A 24 4.30 10.60 -24.12
N PRO A 25 4.92 11.78 -24.26
CA PRO A 25 5.89 12.04 -25.31
C PRO A 25 7.26 11.45 -24.96
N ILE A 26 7.30 10.18 -24.56
CA ILE A 26 8.52 9.44 -24.20
C ILE A 26 8.50 8.06 -24.85
N ALA A 27 9.64 7.62 -25.39
CA ALA A 27 9.75 6.28 -25.95
C ALA A 27 9.63 5.22 -24.84
N ARG A 28 8.80 4.20 -25.06
CA ARG A 28 8.49 3.16 -24.07
C ARG A 28 9.72 2.46 -23.47
N GLU A 29 10.77 2.28 -24.28
CA GLU A 29 11.97 1.56 -23.89
C GLU A 29 13.11 2.48 -23.41
N SER A 30 12.86 3.79 -23.37
CA SER A 30 13.84 4.76 -22.90
C SER A 30 14.12 4.62 -21.40
N GLU A 31 15.30 5.10 -20.99
CA GLU A 31 15.63 5.18 -19.57
C GLU A 31 14.70 6.13 -18.80
N ASP A 32 14.15 7.16 -19.46
CA ASP A 32 13.14 8.05 -18.87
C ASP A 32 11.85 7.31 -18.54
N ALA A 33 11.37 6.45 -19.45
CA ALA A 33 10.19 5.62 -19.22
C ALA A 33 10.42 4.65 -18.04
N LYS A 34 11.58 3.98 -18.00
CA LYS A 34 11.96 3.10 -16.88
C LYS A 34 12.07 3.87 -15.57
N SER A 35 12.67 5.05 -15.59
CA SER A 35 12.81 5.94 -14.44
C SER A 35 11.44 6.39 -13.92
N LEU A 36 10.54 6.83 -14.81
CA LEU A 36 9.19 7.23 -14.47
C LEU A 36 8.44 6.09 -13.79
N MET A 37 8.51 4.86 -14.31
CA MET A 37 7.84 3.71 -13.69
C MET A 37 8.40 3.36 -12.31
N ARG A 38 9.73 3.35 -12.15
CA ARG A 38 10.35 3.16 -10.83
C ARG A 38 9.87 4.22 -9.84
N ASN A 39 9.73 5.45 -10.28
CA ASN A 39 9.25 6.54 -9.44
C ASN A 39 7.75 6.46 -9.16
N LEU A 40 6.92 6.03 -10.10
CA LEU A 40 5.50 5.76 -9.88
C LEU A 40 5.28 4.68 -8.81
N VAL A 41 6.08 3.60 -8.84
CA VAL A 41 6.06 2.58 -7.78
C VAL A 41 6.41 3.18 -6.42
N LYS A 42 7.44 4.03 -6.35
CA LYS A 42 7.83 4.72 -5.11
C LYS A 42 6.75 5.67 -4.60
N ILE A 43 6.13 6.45 -5.48
CA ILE A 43 5.03 7.37 -5.15
C ILE A 43 3.83 6.58 -4.64
N CYS A 44 3.47 5.49 -5.34
CA CYS A 44 2.41 4.59 -4.93
C CYS A 44 2.67 4.03 -3.52
N ALA A 45 3.86 3.49 -3.26
CA ALA A 45 4.21 2.96 -1.94
C ALA A 45 4.26 4.02 -0.84
N LYS A 46 4.54 5.28 -1.18
CA LYS A 46 4.58 6.40 -0.23
C LYS A 46 3.19 6.83 0.24
N TYR A 47 2.20 6.83 -0.66
CA TYR A 47 0.88 7.43 -0.38
C TYR A 47 -0.25 6.41 -0.25
N TYR A 48 -0.06 5.19 -0.75
CA TYR A 48 -1.00 4.10 -0.49
C TYR A 48 -0.44 3.16 0.57
N SER A 49 -1.23 2.96 1.61
CA SER A 49 -1.03 1.91 2.61
C SER A 49 -2.13 0.86 2.46
N LEU A 50 -1.78 -0.38 2.78
CA LEU A 50 -2.74 -1.49 2.81
C LEU A 50 -3.56 -1.52 4.10
N HIS A 51 -3.13 -0.79 5.11
CA HIS A 51 -3.81 -0.67 6.40
C HIS A 51 -4.81 0.50 6.42
N ASP A 52 -4.72 1.41 5.44
CA ASP A 52 -5.60 2.57 5.39
C ASP A 52 -7.00 2.17 4.92
N PRO A 53 -8.06 2.71 5.57
CA PRO A 53 -9.42 2.48 5.11
C PRO A 53 -9.66 3.15 3.75
N PRO A 54 -10.65 2.66 2.97
CA PRO A 54 -11.00 3.23 1.66
C PRO A 54 -11.30 4.74 1.69
N SER A 55 -11.74 5.29 2.82
CA SER A 55 -12.02 6.72 3.00
C SER A 55 -10.80 7.61 2.77
N ILE A 56 -9.57 7.12 3.00
CA ILE A 56 -8.33 7.87 2.80
C ILE A 56 -7.90 7.87 1.32
N GLN A 57 -8.44 6.97 0.48
CA GLN A 57 -7.97 6.80 -0.90
C GLN A 57 -8.10 8.06 -1.76
N THR A 58 -9.17 8.84 -1.58
CA THR A 58 -9.36 10.11 -2.29
C THR A 58 -8.26 11.11 -1.93
N GLU A 59 -7.89 11.18 -0.66
CA GLU A 59 -6.79 12.05 -0.21
C GLU A 59 -5.44 11.56 -0.75
N SER A 60 -5.18 10.26 -0.69
CA SER A 60 -3.98 9.66 -1.28
C SER A 60 -3.86 9.94 -2.78
N LEU A 61 -4.97 9.86 -3.53
CA LEU A 61 -5.01 10.21 -4.95
C LEU A 61 -4.60 11.68 -5.18
N GLY A 62 -5.14 12.62 -4.39
CA GLY A 62 -4.75 14.03 -4.48
C GLY A 62 -3.27 14.26 -4.16
N ARG A 63 -2.73 13.57 -3.15
CA ARG A 63 -1.29 13.62 -2.81
C ARG A 63 -0.41 13.07 -3.94
N ILE A 64 -0.82 11.96 -4.55
CA ILE A 64 -0.13 11.36 -5.71
C ILE A 64 -0.15 12.32 -6.89
N GLU A 65 -1.31 12.90 -7.22
CA GLU A 65 -1.46 13.85 -8.32
C GLU A 65 -0.54 15.07 -8.13
N ASN A 66 -0.50 15.64 -6.92
CA ASN A 66 0.36 16.77 -6.59
C ASN A 66 1.85 16.41 -6.70
N GLU A 67 2.24 15.22 -6.26
CA GLU A 67 3.62 14.76 -6.39
C GLU A 67 4.02 14.53 -7.86
N LEU A 68 3.09 14.05 -8.71
CA LEU A 68 3.31 13.93 -10.15
C LEU A 68 3.51 15.29 -10.81
N LYS A 69 2.64 16.27 -10.50
CA LYS A 69 2.78 17.67 -10.96
C LYS A 69 4.12 18.27 -10.56
N ARG A 70 4.56 18.02 -9.33
CA ARG A 70 5.81 18.56 -8.78
C ARG A 70 7.05 17.94 -9.41
N ARG A 71 7.07 16.61 -9.61
CA ARG A 71 8.25 15.89 -10.10
C ARG A 71 8.39 15.87 -11.61
N TYR A 72 7.27 15.89 -12.34
CA TYR A 72 7.25 15.86 -13.79
C TYR A 72 6.29 16.93 -14.35
N PRO A 73 6.56 18.22 -14.10
CA PRO A 73 5.70 19.31 -14.56
C PRO A 73 5.50 19.29 -16.08
N GLN A 74 6.49 18.84 -16.85
CA GLN A 74 6.42 18.72 -18.31
C GLN A 74 5.39 17.69 -18.80
N PHE A 75 5.02 16.71 -17.98
CA PHE A 75 4.05 15.67 -18.34
C PHE A 75 2.71 15.88 -17.67
N PHE A 76 2.71 16.42 -16.44
CA PHE A 76 1.52 16.45 -15.59
C PHE A 76 1.14 17.85 -15.08
N GLY A 77 1.90 18.91 -15.38
CA GLY A 77 1.72 20.25 -14.79
C GLY A 77 0.69 21.15 -15.48
N GLY A 78 0.37 20.90 -16.75
CA GLY A 78 -0.58 21.71 -17.53
C GLY A 78 -2.03 21.65 -17.04
N LYS A 79 -2.83 22.66 -17.38
CA LYS A 79 -4.27 22.73 -17.05
C LYS A 79 -5.19 22.36 -18.23
N ASP A 80 -4.60 22.05 -19.37
CA ASP A 80 -5.25 21.59 -20.59
C ASP A 80 -5.63 20.11 -20.50
N GLU A 81 -6.55 19.71 -21.37
CA GLU A 81 -7.14 18.36 -21.42
C GLU A 81 -6.08 17.26 -21.61
N VAL A 82 -5.01 17.53 -22.37
CA VAL A 82 -3.92 16.57 -22.59
C VAL A 82 -3.22 16.24 -21.27
N HIS A 83 -2.93 17.25 -20.45
CA HIS A 83 -2.30 17.04 -19.15
C HIS A 83 -3.26 16.42 -18.14
N GLU A 84 -4.55 16.75 -18.19
CA GLU A 84 -5.59 16.07 -17.41
C GLU A 84 -5.68 14.58 -17.74
N GLN A 85 -5.69 14.24 -19.03
CA GLN A 85 -5.67 12.85 -19.49
C GLN A 85 -4.42 12.12 -18.99
N ARG A 86 -3.23 12.72 -19.12
CA ARG A 86 -1.99 12.14 -18.62
C ARG A 86 -2.02 11.87 -17.12
N ARG A 87 -2.53 12.82 -16.33
CA ARG A 87 -2.72 12.64 -14.89
C ARG A 87 -3.72 11.51 -14.60
N TYR A 88 -4.84 11.47 -15.30
CA TYR A 88 -5.84 10.42 -15.13
C TYR A 88 -5.24 9.03 -15.37
N PHE A 89 -4.52 8.82 -16.47
CA PHE A 89 -3.87 7.54 -16.76
C PHE A 89 -2.82 7.19 -15.70
N ALA A 90 -2.01 8.16 -15.27
CA ALA A 90 -1.02 7.94 -14.22
C ALA A 90 -1.67 7.52 -12.89
N LEU A 91 -2.79 8.13 -12.51
CA LEU A 91 -3.57 7.76 -11.32
C LEU A 91 -4.20 6.37 -11.44
N GLN A 92 -4.70 6.00 -12.63
CA GLN A 92 -5.18 4.62 -12.85
C GLN A 92 -4.03 3.61 -12.72
N VAL A 93 -2.84 3.92 -13.24
CA VAL A 93 -1.65 3.07 -13.10
C VAL A 93 -1.26 2.90 -11.64
N THR A 94 -1.20 3.97 -10.84
CA THR A 94 -0.86 3.86 -9.41
C THR A 94 -1.89 3.05 -8.63
N MET A 95 -3.18 3.21 -8.93
CA MET A 95 -4.24 2.42 -8.33
C MET A 95 -4.12 0.93 -8.66
N GLU A 96 -3.80 0.59 -9.91
CA GLU A 96 -3.57 -0.80 -10.31
C GLU A 96 -2.32 -1.41 -9.64
N LEU A 97 -1.22 -0.66 -9.53
CA LEU A 97 -0.03 -1.09 -8.79
C LEU A 97 -0.37 -1.41 -7.32
N HIS A 98 -1.17 -0.56 -6.67
CA HIS A 98 -1.64 -0.80 -5.31
C HIS A 98 -2.51 -2.05 -5.20
N ASN A 99 -3.48 -2.23 -6.11
CA ASN A 99 -4.37 -3.39 -6.14
C ASN A 99 -3.60 -4.71 -6.36
N GLN A 100 -2.58 -4.68 -7.23
CA GLN A 100 -1.70 -5.83 -7.46
C GLN A 100 -0.89 -6.17 -6.20
N SER A 101 -0.32 -5.16 -5.52
CA SER A 101 0.39 -5.35 -4.26
C SER A 101 -0.50 -6.02 -3.20
N ARG A 102 -1.73 -5.50 -3.03
CA ARG A 102 -2.73 -6.06 -2.11
C ARG A 102 -3.07 -7.52 -2.44
N SER A 103 -3.24 -7.83 -3.72
CA SER A 103 -3.58 -9.18 -4.19
C SER A 103 -2.44 -10.17 -3.95
N SER A 104 -1.20 -9.75 -4.20
CA SER A 104 0.01 -10.57 -3.96
C SER A 104 0.20 -10.88 -2.48
N GLN A 105 0.03 -9.90 -1.59
CA GLN A 105 0.12 -10.15 -0.14
C GLN A 105 -0.99 -11.09 0.36
N LYS A 106 -2.23 -10.92 -0.12
CA LYS A 106 -3.31 -11.84 0.21
C LYS A 106 -3.03 -13.26 -0.26
N LYS A 107 -2.41 -13.43 -1.43
CA LYS A 107 -2.00 -14.74 -1.95
C LYS A 107 -0.90 -15.34 -1.09
N GLU A 108 0.07 -14.55 -0.66
CA GLU A 108 1.16 -15.01 0.19
C GLU A 108 0.66 -15.44 1.58
N LEU A 109 -0.22 -14.65 2.20
CA LEU A 109 -0.86 -15.02 3.46
C LEU A 109 -1.63 -16.35 3.34
N ARG A 110 -2.37 -16.55 2.25
CA ARG A 110 -3.08 -17.81 1.99
C ARG A 110 -2.13 -18.99 1.83
N LYS A 111 -0.97 -18.80 1.18
CA LYS A 111 0.05 -19.85 1.09
C LYS A 111 0.63 -20.19 2.45
N GLN A 112 0.89 -19.19 3.29
CA GLN A 112 1.41 -19.42 4.65
C GLN A 112 0.40 -20.18 5.52
N LEU A 113 -0.89 -19.86 5.41
CA LEU A 113 -1.98 -20.56 6.10
C LEU A 113 -2.19 -21.99 5.59
N ASN A 114 -2.06 -22.23 4.28
CA ASN A 114 -2.22 -23.58 3.71
C ASN A 114 -0.93 -24.43 3.79
N GLY A 115 0.24 -23.79 3.93
CA GLY A 115 1.55 -24.43 4.09
C GLY A 115 1.89 -24.78 5.54
N HIS A 116 1.30 -24.09 6.51
CA HIS A 116 1.13 -24.65 7.85
C HIS A 116 0.02 -25.70 7.76
N GLN A 117 0.40 -26.95 7.51
CA GLN A 117 -0.43 -28.06 7.98
C GLN A 117 -0.70 -27.79 9.46
N ILE A 118 -1.96 -27.49 9.78
CA ILE A 118 -2.48 -27.77 11.11
C ILE A 118 -2.38 -29.28 11.23
N VAL A 119 -1.24 -29.76 11.69
CA VAL A 119 -1.10 -31.14 12.14
C VAL A 119 -1.87 -31.19 13.44
N ALA A 120 -3.18 -31.39 13.31
CA ALA A 120 -4.05 -31.75 14.41
C ALA A 120 -3.71 -33.19 14.81
N TYR A 121 -2.56 -33.40 15.44
CA TYR A 121 -2.46 -34.46 16.43
C TYR A 121 -3.30 -34.01 17.61
N GLY A 122 -4.25 -34.85 17.97
CA GLY A 122 -5.32 -34.52 18.90
C GLY A 122 -4.85 -33.92 20.23
N SER A 123 -5.81 -33.21 20.83
CA SER A 123 -5.86 -32.74 22.21
C SER A 123 -5.39 -31.30 22.47
N ASN A 124 -6.37 -30.50 22.88
CA ASN A 124 -6.34 -29.15 23.45
C ASN A 124 -6.15 -27.95 22.50
N VAL A 125 -7.29 -27.38 22.15
CA VAL A 125 -7.44 -25.99 21.70
C VAL A 125 -7.01 -25.07 22.86
N GLN A 126 -5.81 -24.50 22.78
CA GLN A 126 -5.52 -23.22 23.42
C GLN A 126 -5.38 -22.17 22.32
N GLN A 127 -6.30 -21.21 22.37
CA GLN A 127 -6.33 -20.03 21.49
C GLN A 127 -5.06 -19.22 21.71
N LEU A 128 -4.20 -19.15 20.69
CA LEU A 128 -3.08 -18.20 20.67
C LEU A 128 -3.61 -16.82 20.24
N THR A 129 -3.99 -16.01 21.22
CA THR A 129 -4.12 -14.55 21.11
C THR A 129 -2.74 -13.95 20.82
N GLY A 130 -2.42 -13.77 19.54
CA GLY A 130 -1.22 -13.07 19.08
C GLY A 130 -1.39 -11.55 19.11
N TYR A 131 -1.25 -10.93 20.28
CA TYR A 131 -0.93 -9.50 20.36
C TYR A 131 0.52 -9.30 19.91
N ILE A 132 0.72 -8.70 18.73
CA ILE A 132 2.04 -8.23 18.30
C ILE A 132 2.34 -6.95 19.09
N VAL A 133 3.13 -7.06 20.16
CA VAL A 133 3.74 -5.91 20.83
C VAL A 133 5.14 -5.70 20.25
N PRO A 134 5.48 -4.50 19.71
CA PRO A 134 6.83 -4.23 19.25
C PRO A 134 7.76 -3.97 20.46
N GLN A 135 8.83 -4.76 20.58
CA GLN A 135 9.87 -4.56 21.59
C GLN A 135 10.71 -3.32 21.27
N ARG A 136 10.81 -2.40 22.24
CA ARG A 136 11.84 -1.35 22.31
C ARG A 136 13.09 -1.90 23.02
N ALA A 137 14.24 -1.42 22.58
CA ALA A 137 15.59 -1.79 23.02
C ALA A 137 15.94 -1.39 24.46
N GLY A 138 16.90 -2.09 25.06
CA GLY A 138 17.61 -1.69 26.30
C GLY A 138 18.21 -2.89 27.04
N GLY A 139 19.50 -2.84 27.37
CA GLY A 139 20.29 -3.95 27.94
C GLY A 139 20.19 -4.13 29.46
N SER A 140 20.81 -5.23 29.94
CA SER A 140 21.41 -5.56 31.26
C SER A 140 20.73 -5.00 32.54
N SER A 141 20.51 -5.73 33.63
CA SER A 141 21.15 -6.93 34.19
C SER A 141 20.43 -7.31 35.49
N ASP A 142 20.72 -8.53 35.96
CA ASP A 142 20.65 -9.04 37.34
C ASP A 142 19.31 -9.47 37.97
N VAL A 143 19.45 -10.58 38.69
CA VAL A 143 18.42 -11.54 39.15
C VAL A 143 18.24 -11.39 40.70
N PRO A 144 17.46 -12.24 41.41
CA PRO A 144 16.13 -12.05 42.04
C PRO A 144 16.23 -12.08 43.61
N PRO A 145 15.29 -12.59 44.47
CA PRO A 145 13.86 -12.91 44.40
C PRO A 145 12.98 -12.38 45.59
N MET A 146 11.66 -12.61 45.49
CA MET A 146 10.59 -12.79 46.51
C MET A 146 10.58 -12.00 47.85
N ILE A 147 9.46 -11.30 48.13
CA ILE A 147 8.59 -11.51 49.33
C ILE A 147 7.12 -11.24 48.93
N ASP A 148 6.23 -12.07 49.47
CA ASP A 148 4.77 -12.19 49.25
C ASP A 148 3.96 -11.18 50.14
N PRO A 149 2.62 -11.29 50.32
CA PRO A 149 1.64 -10.26 50.02
C PRO A 149 1.04 -9.60 51.29
N THR A 150 0.05 -8.73 51.11
CA THR A 150 -0.89 -8.19 52.13
C THR A 150 -0.52 -6.82 52.74
N ALA A 151 -1.20 -5.76 52.29
CA ALA A 151 -1.75 -4.72 53.16
C ALA A 151 -2.64 -3.73 52.37
N THR A 152 -3.94 -4.02 52.41
CA THR A 152 -5.02 -3.04 52.26
C THR A 152 -4.84 -1.88 53.24
N LYS A 153 -4.92 -0.62 52.77
CA LYS A 153 -5.64 0.46 53.49
C LYS A 153 -5.90 1.67 52.58
N ILE A 154 -7.16 1.76 52.16
CA ILE A 154 -7.91 3.02 51.97
C ILE A 154 -7.76 3.84 53.26
N ILE A 155 -7.49 5.16 53.20
CA ILE A 155 -8.26 6.27 53.82
C ILE A 155 -7.81 7.60 53.17
N LEU A 156 -8.80 8.31 52.61
CA LEU A 156 -9.00 9.75 52.35
C LEU A 156 -7.79 10.68 52.11
#